data_AF-A0A919L4A1-F1
#
_entry.id   AF-A0A919L4A1-F1
#
_cell.length_a   1.000
_cell.length_b   1.000
_cell.length_c   1.000
_cell.angle_alpha   90.00
_cell.angle_beta   90.00
_cell.angle_gamma   90.00
#
_symmetry.space_group_name_H-M   'P 1'
#
loop_
_entity.id
_entity.type
_entity.pdbx_description
1 polymer ?
#
loop_
_entity_poly.entity_id
_entity_poly.type
_entity_poly.pdbx_seq_one_letter_code
_entity_poly.pdbx_strand_id
1 'polypeptide(L)'
;MSARNTDWWWGLGNPHATTVVALAPGPGHAPGYAAHLRRYFRHVRVAAVLSNPDGVHNVEWGGHVHVCTGPHRPWGEMWPQPRNYA
;
A
#
# COMPACT_ATOMS: atom_id res chain seq x y z
N MET A 1 2.51 5.21 -19.69
CA MET A 1 3.56 4.35 -19.09
C MET A 1 3.89 4.96 -17.73
N SER A 2 3.66 4.32 -16.59
CA SER A 2 4.14 2.99 -16.21
C SER A 2 3.17 2.36 -15.20
N ALA A 3 2.52 1.28 -15.62
CA ALA A 3 1.78 0.35 -14.77
C ALA A 3 2.71 -0.63 -14.02
N ARG A 4 3.98 -0.26 -13.79
CA ARG A 4 5.02 -1.17 -13.23
C ARG A 4 5.29 -1.01 -11.73
N ASN A 5 4.65 -0.09 -11.02
CA ASN A 5 4.77 -0.03 -9.56
C ASN A 5 3.73 -0.85 -8.81
N THR A 6 2.88 -1.58 -9.53
CA THR A 6 1.92 -2.53 -8.95
C THR A 6 2.54 -3.92 -8.74
N ASP A 7 3.85 -4.08 -9.02
CA ASP A 7 4.54 -5.37 -8.92
C ASP A 7 4.75 -5.87 -7.48
N TRP A 8 4.42 -5.10 -6.44
CA TRP A 8 4.83 -5.42 -5.06
C TRP A 8 3.73 -6.00 -4.15
N TRP A 9 2.56 -6.33 -4.69
CA TRP A 9 1.53 -7.08 -3.96
C TRP A 9 1.75 -8.58 -4.14
N TRP A 10 2.73 -9.12 -3.41
CA TRP A 10 3.11 -10.54 -3.45
C TRP A 10 1.99 -11.45 -2.92
N GLY A 11 1.04 -11.81 -3.80
CA GLY A 11 0.08 -12.92 -3.65
C GLY A 11 -0.83 -12.86 -2.42
N LEU A 12 -1.54 -13.96 -2.16
CA LEU A 12 -2.41 -14.13 -0.98
C LEU A 12 -1.67 -13.92 0.35
N GLY A 13 -0.33 -14.03 0.37
CA GLY A 13 0.43 -14.21 1.62
C GLY A 13 -0.16 -15.35 2.45
N ASN A 14 -0.26 -15.16 3.76
CA ASN A 14 -1.09 -15.98 4.63
C ASN A 14 -2.57 -15.54 4.47
N PRO A 15 -3.51 -16.40 4.03
CA PRO A 15 -4.94 -16.05 3.87
C PRO A 15 -5.60 -15.52 5.14
N HIS A 16 -5.02 -15.87 6.30
CA HIS A 16 -5.48 -15.48 7.63
C HIS A 16 -4.70 -14.28 8.19
N ALA A 17 -3.90 -13.58 7.37
CA ALA A 17 -3.18 -12.39 7.80
C ALA A 17 -4.14 -11.33 8.32
N THR A 18 -3.86 -10.83 9.52
CA THR A 18 -4.57 -9.71 10.14
C THR A 18 -3.78 -8.40 10.07
N THR A 19 -2.53 -8.48 9.61
CA THR A 19 -1.60 -7.37 9.43
C THR A 19 -1.04 -7.41 8.02
N VAL A 20 -1.15 -6.30 7.31
CA VAL A 20 -0.67 -6.13 5.93
C VAL A 20 0.21 -4.89 5.86
N VAL A 21 1.34 -5.00 5.17
CA VAL A 21 2.22 -3.87 4.86
C VAL A 21 1.96 -3.46 3.41
N ALA A 22 1.61 -2.20 3.18
CA ALA A 22 1.38 -1.64 1.85
C ALA A 22 2.38 -0.52 1.57
N LEU A 23 2.94 -0.52 0.37
CA LEU A 23 3.92 0.48 -0.08
C LEU A 23 3.24 1.35 -1.14
N ALA A 24 3.28 2.66 -0.95
CA ALA A 24 2.72 3.62 -1.89
C ALA A 24 3.75 4.65 -2.34
N PRO A 25 3.63 5.16 -3.58
CA PRO A 25 4.26 6.39 -4.02
C PRO A 25 3.97 7.55 -3.07
N GLY A 26 4.77 8.61 -3.17
CA GLY A 26 4.59 9.80 -2.33
C GLY A 26 3.20 10.43 -2.49
N PRO A 27 2.75 11.26 -1.53
CA PRO A 27 1.40 11.84 -1.54
C PRO A 27 1.11 12.70 -2.79
N GLY A 28 2.13 13.24 -3.46
CA GLY A 28 1.97 13.94 -4.74
C GLY A 28 1.65 13.01 -5.94
N HIS A 29 1.91 11.72 -5.82
CA HIS A 29 1.68 10.72 -6.87
C HIS A 29 0.56 9.72 -6.54
N ALA A 30 0.27 9.48 -5.26
CA ALA A 30 -0.85 8.67 -4.80
C ALA A 30 -1.68 9.39 -3.73
N PRO A 31 -2.30 10.55 -4.07
CA PRO A 31 -3.13 11.28 -3.12
C PRO A 31 -4.32 10.42 -2.67
N GLY A 32 -4.58 10.39 -1.36
CA GLY A 32 -5.72 9.64 -0.81
C GLY A 32 -5.51 8.13 -0.68
N TYR A 33 -4.32 7.59 -0.95
CA TYR A 33 -4.03 6.16 -0.83
C TYR A 33 -4.36 5.58 0.56
N ALA A 34 -4.04 6.31 1.63
CA ALA A 34 -4.41 5.93 2.99
C ALA A 34 -5.94 5.88 3.20
N ALA A 35 -6.70 6.77 2.55
CA ALA A 35 -8.16 6.77 2.64
C ALA A 35 -8.78 5.58 1.90
N HIS A 36 -8.20 5.17 0.78
CA HIS A 36 -8.62 3.96 0.08
C HIS A 36 -8.26 2.70 0.89
N LEU A 37 -7.08 2.61 1.51
CA LEU A 37 -6.75 1.50 2.41
C LEU A 37 -7.72 1.37 3.59
N ARG A 38 -8.23 2.48 4.13
CA ARG A 38 -9.24 2.48 5.21
C ARG A 38 -10.60 1.88 4.82
N ARG A 39 -10.88 1.67 3.52
CA ARG A 39 -12.06 0.91 3.08
C ARG A 39 -11.95 -0.57 3.44
N TYR A 40 -10.71 -1.07 3.56
CA TYR A 40 -10.38 -2.47 3.75
C TYR A 40 -9.93 -2.79 5.18
N PHE A 41 -9.34 -1.83 5.88
CA PHE A 41 -8.75 -2.01 7.22
C PHE A 41 -9.25 -0.95 8.20
N ARG A 42 -9.51 -1.37 9.44
CA ARG A 42 -9.88 -0.48 10.54
C ARG A 42 -8.75 0.46 10.93
N HIS A 43 -7.52 -0.02 10.91
CA HIS A 43 -6.36 0.76 11.32
C HIS A 43 -5.34 0.82 10.19
N VAL A 44 -5.02 2.04 9.75
CA VAL A 44 -4.01 2.32 8.73
C VAL A 44 -3.12 3.43 9.25
N ARG A 45 -1.83 3.14 9.43
CA ARG A 45 -0.82 4.11 9.86
C ARG A 45 0.37 4.11 8.92
N VAL A 46 1.01 5.25 8.76
CA VAL A 46 2.33 5.33 8.13
C VAL A 46 3.36 4.82 9.15
N ALA A 47 4.18 3.86 8.77
CA ALA A 47 5.27 3.32 9.57
C ALA A 47 6.63 3.91 9.17
N ALA A 48 6.80 4.29 7.91
CA ALA A 48 8.01 4.93 7.40
C ALA A 48 7.73 5.74 6.13
N VAL A 49 8.64 6.65 5.82
CA VAL A 49 8.70 7.39 4.56
C VAL A 49 9.93 6.91 3.79
N LEU A 50 9.76 6.61 2.51
CA LEU A 50 10.84 6.20 1.62
C LEU A 50 11.63 7.44 1.18
N SER A 51 12.95 7.40 1.38
CA SER A 51 13.92 8.41 0.94
C SER A 51 15.05 7.74 0.19
N ASN A 52 15.54 8.36 -0.89
CA ASN A 52 16.74 7.92 -1.57
C ASN A 52 17.89 8.92 -1.28
N PRO A 53 19.05 8.48 -0.76
CA PRO A 53 20.18 9.38 -0.49
C PRO A 53 20.74 10.06 -1.77
N ASP A 54 20.48 9.50 -2.95
CA ASP A 54 21.07 9.98 -4.21
C ASP A 54 20.33 11.20 -4.84
N GLY A 55 19.33 11.77 -4.16
CA GLY A 55 18.62 12.98 -4.61
C GLY A 55 17.79 12.82 -5.88
N VAL A 56 17.65 11.60 -6.42
CA VAL A 56 16.83 11.32 -7.60
C VAL A 56 15.35 11.24 -7.18
N HIS A 57 14.59 12.28 -7.50
CA HIS A 57 13.14 12.35 -7.28
C HIS A 57 12.38 11.47 -8.30
N ASN A 58 12.34 10.16 -8.06
CA ASN A 58 11.42 9.25 -8.76
C ASN A 58 10.04 9.23 -8.07
N VAL A 59 9.07 8.54 -8.65
CA VAL A 59 7.67 8.51 -8.16
C VAL A 59 7.54 7.95 -6.73
N GLU A 60 8.53 7.16 -6.31
CA GLU A 60 8.66 6.54 -5.00
C GLU A 60 9.29 7.49 -3.96
N TRP A 61 9.86 8.62 -4.38
CA TRP A 61 10.40 9.64 -3.49
C TRP A 61 9.31 10.20 -2.57
N GLY A 62 9.53 10.14 -1.26
CA GLY A 62 8.52 10.50 -0.26
C GLY A 62 7.37 9.49 -0.17
N GLY A 63 7.55 8.29 -0.74
CA GLY A 63 6.60 7.19 -0.65
C GLY A 63 6.33 6.78 0.79
N HIS A 64 5.17 6.20 1.04
CA HIS A 64 4.76 5.81 2.38
C HIS A 64 4.71 4.29 2.52
N VAL A 65 5.30 3.81 3.62
CA VAL A 65 5.08 2.45 4.12
C VAL A 65 3.90 2.49 5.07
N HIS A 66 2.82 1.81 4.73
CA HIS A 66 1.61 1.70 5.54
C HIS A 66 1.58 0.35 6.26
N VAL A 67 1.26 0.37 7.56
CA VAL A 67 0.89 -0.81 8.33
C VAL A 67 -0.62 -0.78 8.53
N CYS A 68 -1.28 -1.82 8.04
CA CYS A 68 -2.72 -1.98 8.03
C CYS A 68 -3.13 -3.17 8.91
N THR A 69 -4.05 -2.96 9.84
CA THR A 69 -4.56 -4.02 10.73
C THR A 69 -6.08 -3.99 10.87
N GLY A 70 -6.64 -5.11 11.33
CA GLY A 70 -8.09 -5.26 11.50
C GLY A 70 -8.82 -5.24 10.16
N PRO A 71 -8.57 -6.22 9.27
CA PRO A 71 -9.25 -6.26 7.98
C PRO A 71 -10.76 -6.43 8.18
N HIS A 72 -11.56 -5.75 7.35
CA HIS A 72 -13.03 -5.81 7.42
C HIS A 72 -13.59 -7.17 6.97
N ARG A 73 -12.82 -7.90 6.15
CA ARG A 73 -13.11 -9.26 5.68
C ARG A 73 -11.84 -10.11 5.79
N PRO A 74 -11.94 -11.45 5.79
CA PRO A 74 -10.76 -12.31 5.72
C PRO A 74 -9.82 -11.88 4.58
N TRP A 75 -8.52 -11.77 4.86
CA TRP A 75 -7.55 -11.29 3.87
C TRP A 75 -7.58 -12.13 2.59
N GLY A 76 -7.72 -13.45 2.71
CA GLY A 76 -7.85 -14.37 1.58
C GLY A 76 -9.04 -14.12 0.63
N GLU A 77 -10.08 -13.40 1.07
CA GLU A 77 -11.21 -12.99 0.23
C GLU A 77 -11.04 -11.56 -0.31
N MET A 78 -10.32 -10.72 0.44
CA MET A 78 -10.20 -9.29 0.18
C MET A 78 -9.03 -8.93 -0.73
N TRP A 79 -7.92 -9.67 -0.66
CA TRP A 79 -6.68 -9.37 -1.37
C TRP A 79 -6.80 -9.14 -2.89
N PRO A 80 -7.78 -9.67 -3.65
CA PRO A 80 -7.90 -9.36 -5.08
C PRO A 80 -8.38 -7.92 -5.33
N GLN A 81 -9.07 -7.30 -4.37
CA GLN A 81 -9.74 -6.01 -4.52
C GLN A 81 -8.79 -4.80 -4.51
N PRO A 82 -7.78 -4.70 -3.63
CA PRO A 82 -6.83 -3.57 -3.63
C PRO A 82 -5.81 -3.59 -4.78
N ARG A 83 -5.88 -4.56 -5.71
CA ARG A 83 -4.90 -4.73 -6.80
C ARG A 83 -5.01 -3.71 -7.93
N ASN A 84 -6.13 -2.98 -8.00
CA ASN A 84 -6.39 -2.00 -9.05
C ASN A 84 -6.65 -0.63 -8.40
N TYR A 85 -5.69 0.28 -8.52
CA TYR A 85 -5.95 1.72 -8.42
C TYR A 85 -6.09 2.26 -9.85
N ALA A 86 -7.11 3.09 -10.06
CA ALA A 86 -7.28 3.87 -11.28
C ALA A 86 -6.22 4.97 -11.39
#